data_AF-A0A1H1XWN1-F1
#
_entry.id   AF-A0A1H1XWN1-F1
#
_cell.length_a   1.000
_cell.length_b   1.000
_cell.length_c   1.000
_cell.angle_alpha   90.00
_cell.angle_beta   90.00
_cell.angle_gamma   90.00
#
_symmetry.space_group_name_H-M   'P 1'
#
loop_
_entity.id
_entity.type
_entity.pdbx_description
1 polymer ?
#
loop_
_entity_poly.entity_id
_entity_poly.type
_entity_poly.pdbx_seq_one_letter_code
_entity_poly.pdbx_strand_id
1 'polypeptide(L)'
;MTTTTPRRARLLFTLAITPLLRWAIAAHSVPDDQPWRTACTCGRPLWASTAAPTGRCTGCGQRTPYTVETATVLAAVALTLTGQSGWTLAAYAWWTATMIVLVFVDLAAMLLPLRISITSTAGFLGLLAVAGDHHAWRRAAVAAVTLAVLLAVLAVLARGQLGWGDVTVAVPLAAALGWNSWRAVYAGMLLGFGSAALAAITLRKIGRLPRGAALPLGPFLIGAALTVVLWP
;
A
#
# COMPACT_ATOMS: atom_id res chain seq x y z
N MET A 1 -24.98 -16.11 -28.43
CA MET A 1 -23.90 -15.15 -28.14
C MET A 1 -23.34 -15.46 -26.76
N THR A 2 -22.14 -16.03 -26.72
CA THR A 2 -21.47 -16.53 -25.51
C THR A 2 -20.83 -15.39 -24.72
N THR A 3 -21.37 -15.07 -23.56
CA THR A 3 -20.84 -14.07 -22.61
C THR A 3 -19.65 -14.64 -21.83
N THR A 4 -18.49 -14.72 -22.46
CA THR A 4 -17.21 -15.06 -21.81
C THR A 4 -16.45 -13.78 -21.45
N THR A 5 -16.91 -12.99 -20.47
CA THR A 5 -16.34 -11.63 -20.28
C THR A 5 -16.16 -11.08 -18.84
N PRO A 6 -15.99 -11.88 -17.77
CA PRO A 6 -15.41 -11.32 -16.52
C PRO A 6 -13.98 -11.79 -16.20
N ARG A 7 -13.58 -13.02 -16.56
CA ARG A 7 -12.26 -13.58 -16.20
C ARG A 7 -11.09 -13.05 -17.04
N ARG A 8 -11.29 -12.83 -18.34
CA ARG A 8 -10.23 -12.34 -19.25
C ARG A 8 -9.81 -10.89 -18.96
N ALA A 9 -10.76 -10.04 -18.58
CA ALA A 9 -10.48 -8.66 -18.17
C ALA A 9 -9.61 -8.59 -16.90
N ARG A 10 -9.85 -9.49 -15.93
CA ARG A 10 -9.09 -9.57 -14.68
C ARG A 10 -7.63 -9.99 -14.90
N LEU A 11 -7.39 -10.94 -15.80
CA LEU A 11 -6.03 -11.39 -16.17
C LEU A 11 -5.24 -10.34 -16.95
N LEU A 12 -5.90 -9.62 -17.85
CA LEU A 12 -5.29 -8.50 -18.59
C LEU A 12 -4.91 -7.35 -17.65
N PHE A 13 -5.74 -7.06 -16.65
CA PHE A 13 -5.46 -6.02 -15.65
C PHE A 13 -4.21 -6.36 -14.81
N THR A 14 -4.09 -7.62 -14.36
CA THR A 14 -2.87 -8.08 -13.67
C THR A 14 -1.62 -8.01 -14.54
N LEU A 15 -1.70 -8.39 -15.82
CA LEU A 15 -0.56 -8.34 -16.74
C LEU A 15 -0.12 -6.91 -17.09
N ALA A 16 -1.07 -5.97 -17.21
CA ALA A 16 -0.78 -4.58 -17.55
C ALA A 16 -0.26 -3.74 -16.37
N ILE A 17 -0.71 -4.03 -15.15
CA ILE A 17 -0.36 -3.23 -13.96
C ILE A 17 0.94 -3.68 -13.30
N THR A 18 1.29 -4.96 -13.42
CA THR A 18 2.55 -5.49 -12.88
C THR A 18 3.79 -4.73 -13.35
N PRO A 19 4.00 -4.42 -14.64
CA PRO A 19 5.17 -3.65 -15.09
C PRO A 19 5.17 -2.21 -14.58
N LEU A 20 3.99 -1.59 -14.42
CA LEU A 20 3.83 -0.26 -13.82
C LEU A 20 4.18 -0.27 -12.34
N LEU A 21 3.75 -1.29 -11.59
CA LEU A 21 4.09 -1.43 -10.17
C LEU A 21 5.58 -1.71 -9.97
N ARG A 22 6.18 -2.57 -10.79
CA ARG A 22 7.64 -2.79 -10.80
C ARG A 22 8.39 -1.48 -11.03
N TRP A 23 7.95 -0.70 -12.01
CA TRP A 23 8.52 0.61 -12.32
C TRP A 23 8.37 1.57 -11.15
N ALA A 24 7.17 1.71 -10.60
CA ALA A 24 6.86 2.61 -9.50
C ALA A 24 7.73 2.29 -8.27
N ILE A 25 7.85 1.01 -7.89
CA ILE A 25 8.69 0.57 -6.78
C ILE A 25 10.15 0.93 -7.04
N ALA A 26 10.68 0.64 -8.23
CA ALA A 26 12.08 0.90 -8.55
C ALA A 26 12.42 2.39 -8.71
N ALA A 27 11.44 3.21 -9.11
CA ALA A 27 11.58 4.66 -9.23
C ALA A 27 11.54 5.37 -7.86
N HIS A 28 10.72 4.85 -6.93
CA HIS A 28 10.48 5.44 -5.60
C HIS A 28 11.32 4.81 -4.47
N SER A 29 12.13 3.79 -4.75
CA SER A 29 13.08 3.21 -3.79
C SER A 29 14.32 4.10 -3.58
N VAL A 30 14.09 5.40 -3.42
CA VAL A 30 15.11 6.45 -3.23
C VAL A 30 14.62 7.36 -2.09
N PRO A 31 15.52 7.87 -1.21
CA PRO A 31 15.17 8.85 -0.19
C PRO A 31 14.38 10.06 -0.72
N ASP A 32 13.47 10.60 0.10
CA ASP A 32 12.53 11.69 -0.27
C ASP A 32 13.23 13.01 -0.66
N ASP A 33 14.49 13.20 -0.25
CA ASP A 33 15.35 14.35 -0.57
C ASP A 33 16.03 14.23 -1.93
N GLN A 34 15.97 13.07 -2.58
CA GLN A 34 16.57 12.82 -3.88
C GLN A 34 15.52 12.73 -5.00
N PRO A 35 15.88 13.11 -6.23
CA PRO A 35 14.99 12.97 -7.38
C PRO A 35 14.69 11.49 -7.65
N TRP A 36 13.49 11.22 -8.17
CA TRP A 36 13.07 9.86 -8.53
C TRP A 36 14.08 9.18 -9.43
N ARG A 37 14.32 7.89 -9.16
CA ARG A 37 15.21 7.11 -10.01
C ARG A 37 14.57 6.96 -11.39
N THR A 38 15.31 7.31 -12.43
CA THR A 38 14.88 7.13 -13.83
C THR A 38 15.69 6.07 -14.57
N ALA A 39 16.87 5.69 -14.03
CA ALA A 39 17.78 4.73 -14.61
C ALA A 39 18.23 3.62 -13.63
N CYS A 40 18.53 2.45 -14.19
CA CYS A 40 19.20 1.35 -13.52
C CYS A 40 20.66 1.72 -13.22
N THR A 41 21.33 1.01 -12.31
CA THR A 41 22.75 1.20 -12.00
C THR A 41 23.68 1.05 -13.21
N CYS A 42 23.24 0.35 -14.26
CA CYS A 42 23.96 0.23 -15.53
C CYS A 42 23.64 1.35 -16.55
N GLY A 43 22.92 2.40 -16.15
CA GLY A 43 22.58 3.55 -17.01
C GLY A 43 21.40 3.36 -17.97
N ARG A 44 20.77 2.17 -18.02
CA ARG A 44 19.57 1.94 -18.85
C ARG A 44 18.30 2.51 -18.19
N PRO A 45 17.30 2.98 -18.97
CA PRO A 45 16.06 3.50 -18.42
C PRO A 45 15.30 2.41 -17.64
N LEU A 46 14.77 2.78 -16.47
CA LEU A 46 14.11 1.85 -15.55
C LEU A 46 12.91 1.15 -16.18
N TRP A 47 12.10 1.88 -16.96
CA TRP A 47 10.93 1.33 -17.63
C TRP A 47 11.27 0.12 -18.52
N ALA A 48 12.40 0.17 -19.23
CA ALA A 48 12.82 -0.94 -20.09
C ALA A 48 13.14 -2.22 -19.30
N SER A 49 13.61 -2.09 -18.07
CA SER A 49 13.88 -3.22 -17.18
C SER A 49 12.67 -3.74 -16.42
N THR A 50 11.69 -2.88 -16.13
CA THR A 50 10.49 -3.24 -15.36
C THR A 50 9.33 -3.72 -16.23
N ALA A 51 9.30 -3.29 -17.50
CA ALA A 51 8.37 -3.77 -18.52
C ALA A 51 8.72 -5.18 -19.04
N ALA A 52 9.96 -5.64 -18.82
CA ALA A 52 10.37 -6.99 -19.20
C ALA A 52 9.57 -8.04 -18.40
N PRO A 53 9.07 -9.12 -19.06
CA PRO A 53 8.31 -10.18 -18.37
C PRO A 53 9.10 -10.79 -17.22
N THR A 54 10.42 -10.93 -17.42
CA THR A 54 11.34 -11.51 -16.45
C THR A 54 11.65 -10.58 -15.27
N GLY A 55 11.26 -9.30 -15.34
CA GLY A 55 11.62 -8.29 -14.33
C GLY A 55 13.12 -8.05 -14.22
N ARG A 56 13.91 -8.48 -15.22
CA ARG A 56 15.37 -8.30 -15.25
C ARG A 56 15.74 -7.12 -16.13
N CYS A 57 16.73 -6.36 -15.72
CA CYS A 57 17.38 -5.41 -16.61
C CYS A 57 18.09 -6.17 -17.75
N THR A 58 17.79 -5.80 -18.99
CA THR A 58 18.40 -6.40 -20.19
C THR A 58 19.89 -6.10 -20.36
N GLY A 59 20.43 -5.14 -19.58
CA GLY A 59 21.85 -4.77 -19.60
C GLY A 59 22.67 -5.54 -18.55
N CYS A 60 22.31 -5.40 -17.27
CA CYS A 60 23.10 -5.94 -16.16
C CYS A 60 22.49 -7.18 -15.49
N GLY A 61 21.33 -7.67 -15.94
CA GLY A 61 20.67 -8.84 -15.38
C GLY A 61 20.10 -8.66 -13.97
N GLN A 62 20.26 -7.48 -13.36
CA GLN A 62 19.69 -7.14 -12.06
C GLN A 62 18.18 -7.34 -12.07
N ARG A 63 17.69 -8.01 -11.02
CA ARG A 63 16.37 -8.59 -10.95
C ARG A 63 15.52 -7.72 -10.03
N THR A 64 14.41 -7.19 -10.54
CA THR A 64 13.38 -6.60 -9.69
C THR A 64 12.69 -7.74 -8.90
N PRO A 65 12.34 -7.52 -7.63
CA PRO A 65 11.90 -8.61 -6.74
C PRO A 65 10.58 -9.26 -7.22
N TYR A 66 10.54 -10.60 -7.29
CA TYR A 66 9.37 -11.41 -7.72
C TYR A 66 8.14 -11.30 -6.82
N THR A 67 8.31 -10.72 -5.64
CA THR A 67 7.26 -10.60 -4.63
C THR A 67 6.10 -9.69 -5.07
N VAL A 68 6.32 -8.82 -6.05
CA VAL A 68 5.29 -7.89 -6.56
C VAL A 68 4.20 -8.62 -7.36
N GLU A 69 4.55 -9.66 -8.12
CA GLU A 69 3.60 -10.46 -8.89
C GLU A 69 2.67 -11.25 -7.97
N THR A 70 3.21 -11.87 -6.91
CA THR A 70 2.40 -12.56 -5.91
C THR A 70 1.50 -11.59 -5.16
N ALA A 71 2.00 -10.41 -4.80
CA ALA A 71 1.22 -9.40 -4.09
C ALA A 71 0.07 -8.85 -4.95
N THR A 72 0.32 -8.62 -6.24
CA THR A 72 -0.70 -8.13 -7.19
C THR A 72 -1.78 -9.16 -7.48
N VAL A 73 -1.41 -10.44 -7.63
CA VAL A 73 -2.39 -11.51 -7.80
C VAL A 73 -3.26 -11.66 -6.54
N LEU A 74 -2.64 -11.67 -5.35
CA LEU A 74 -3.38 -11.74 -4.09
C LEU A 74 -4.31 -10.54 -3.90
N ALA A 75 -3.84 -9.34 -4.22
CA ALA A 75 -4.65 -8.12 -4.20
C ALA A 75 -5.83 -8.18 -5.18
N ALA A 76 -5.61 -8.65 -6.40
CA ALA A 76 -6.66 -8.82 -7.39
C ALA A 76 -7.71 -9.83 -6.92
N VAL A 77 -7.28 -10.97 -6.35
CA VAL A 77 -8.20 -11.96 -5.75
C VAL A 77 -8.98 -11.33 -4.61
N ALA A 78 -8.33 -10.67 -3.66
CA ALA A 78 -9.01 -10.04 -2.54
C ALA A 78 -10.04 -9.00 -2.98
N LEU A 79 -9.69 -8.12 -3.94
CA LEU A 79 -10.63 -7.15 -4.53
C LEU A 79 -11.86 -7.84 -5.12
N THR A 80 -11.68 -8.98 -5.79
CA THR A 80 -12.83 -9.71 -6.35
C THR A 80 -13.73 -10.36 -5.29
N LEU A 81 -13.19 -10.69 -4.12
CA LEU A 81 -13.94 -11.27 -3.01
C LEU A 81 -14.74 -10.22 -2.24
N THR A 82 -14.36 -8.93 -2.31
CA THR A 82 -15.11 -7.85 -1.64
C THR A 82 -16.49 -7.57 -2.25
N GLY A 83 -16.75 -8.05 -3.48
CA GLY A 83 -18.03 -7.80 -4.17
C GLY A 83 -18.26 -6.35 -4.62
N GLN A 84 -17.27 -5.47 -4.48
CA GLN A 84 -17.38 -4.07 -4.89
C GLN A 84 -17.53 -3.92 -6.41
N SER A 85 -18.26 -2.90 -6.85
CA SER A 85 -18.52 -2.64 -8.28
C SER A 85 -18.54 -1.14 -8.61
N GLY A 86 -18.42 -0.79 -9.89
CA GLY A 86 -18.41 0.60 -10.33
C GLY A 86 -17.24 1.42 -9.78
N TRP A 87 -17.50 2.66 -9.35
CA TRP A 87 -16.49 3.60 -8.88
C TRP A 87 -15.86 3.20 -7.53
N THR A 88 -16.57 2.46 -6.67
CA THR A 88 -15.97 1.95 -5.41
C THR A 88 -14.91 0.90 -5.69
N LEU A 89 -15.12 0.02 -6.68
CA LEU A 89 -14.09 -0.92 -7.12
C LEU A 89 -12.87 -0.20 -7.69
N ALA A 90 -13.07 0.85 -8.49
CA ALA A 90 -11.97 1.66 -9.01
C ALA A 90 -11.17 2.32 -7.88
N ALA A 91 -11.86 2.85 -6.86
CA ALA A 91 -11.23 3.42 -5.67
C ALA A 91 -10.39 2.37 -4.93
N TYR A 92 -10.96 1.21 -4.61
CA TYR A 92 -10.23 0.14 -3.93
C TYR A 92 -9.08 -0.43 -4.77
N ALA A 93 -9.21 -0.48 -6.10
CA ALA A 93 -8.12 -0.90 -6.98
C ALA A 93 -6.94 0.10 -6.96
N TRP A 94 -7.23 1.41 -7.03
CA TRP A 94 -6.25 2.47 -6.87
C TRP A 94 -5.54 2.40 -5.50
N TRP A 95 -6.34 2.28 -4.44
CA TRP A 95 -5.85 2.17 -3.08
C TRP A 95 -4.93 0.97 -2.90
N THR A 96 -5.34 -0.20 -3.40
CA THR A 96 -4.56 -1.44 -3.26
C THR A 96 -3.25 -1.37 -4.06
N ALA A 97 -3.28 -0.80 -5.27
CA ALA A 97 -2.08 -0.61 -6.08
C ALA A 97 -1.05 0.31 -5.39
N THR A 98 -1.51 1.45 -4.84
CA THR A 98 -0.65 2.41 -4.13
C THR A 98 -0.12 1.84 -2.81
N MET A 99 -0.93 1.05 -2.10
CA MET A 99 -0.53 0.34 -0.88
C MET A 99 0.55 -0.72 -1.14
N ILE A 100 0.46 -1.46 -2.24
CA ILE A 100 1.52 -2.38 -2.67
C ILE A 100 2.83 -1.61 -2.84
N VAL A 101 2.82 -0.49 -3.56
CA VAL A 101 4.03 0.34 -3.75
C VAL A 101 4.60 0.80 -2.41
N LEU A 102 3.75 1.32 -1.52
CA LEU A 102 4.15 1.75 -0.17
C LEU A 102 4.84 0.63 0.61
N VAL A 103 4.30 -0.59 0.59
CA VAL A 103 4.91 -1.73 1.29
C VAL A 103 6.27 -2.12 0.73
N PHE A 104 6.41 -2.14 -0.59
CA PHE A 104 7.69 -2.50 -1.20
C PHE A 104 8.74 -1.41 -0.99
N VAL A 105 8.34 -0.14 -0.99
CA VAL A 105 9.24 0.99 -0.68
C VAL A 105 9.63 0.97 0.80
N ASP A 106 8.68 0.73 1.71
CA ASP A 106 8.93 0.55 3.15
C ASP A 106 9.95 -0.56 3.41
N LEU A 107 9.76 -1.72 2.77
CA LEU A 107 10.68 -2.86 2.86
C LEU A 107 12.07 -2.57 2.28
N ALA A 108 12.16 -1.78 1.20
CA ALA A 108 13.41 -1.53 0.49
C ALA A 108 14.25 -0.41 1.11
N ALA A 109 13.60 0.62 1.66
CA ALA A 109 14.24 1.86 2.04
C ALA A 109 14.02 2.25 3.51
N MET A 110 13.12 1.57 4.26
CA MET A 110 12.64 2.02 5.58
C MET A 110 12.22 3.50 5.58
N LEU A 111 11.79 3.99 4.41
CA LEU A 111 11.37 5.35 4.14
C LEU A 111 9.92 5.25 3.69
N LEU A 112 9.01 5.95 4.38
CA LEU A 112 7.61 6.03 3.99
C LEU A 112 7.42 7.37 3.25
N PRO A 113 7.40 7.37 1.91
CA PRO A 113 7.31 8.59 1.13
C PRO A 113 5.94 9.24 1.32
N LEU A 114 5.95 10.41 1.97
CA LEU A 114 4.74 11.20 2.25
C LEU A 114 3.95 11.48 0.97
N ARG A 115 4.66 11.68 -0.15
CA ARG A 115 4.07 11.93 -1.47
C ARG A 115 3.12 10.81 -1.90
N ILE A 116 3.53 9.55 -1.78
CA ILE A 116 2.72 8.41 -2.22
C ILE A 116 1.47 8.26 -1.34
N SER A 117 1.60 8.48 -0.03
CA SER A 117 0.45 8.43 0.88
C SER A 117 -0.60 9.50 0.56
N ILE A 118 -0.15 10.74 0.31
CA ILE A 118 -1.06 11.84 -0.06
C ILE A 118 -1.74 11.53 -1.39
N THR A 119 -0.99 11.11 -2.42
CA THR A 119 -1.55 10.78 -3.73
C THR A 119 -2.50 9.57 -3.66
N SER A 120 -2.20 8.59 -2.82
CA SER A 120 -3.07 7.44 -2.55
C SER A 120 -4.41 7.90 -1.95
N THR A 121 -4.35 8.66 -0.85
CA THR A 121 -5.53 9.15 -0.13
C THR A 121 -6.39 10.06 -1.00
N ALA A 122 -5.76 11.01 -1.71
CA ALA A 122 -6.44 11.95 -2.59
C ALA A 122 -7.14 11.24 -3.75
N GLY A 123 -6.46 10.30 -4.42
CA GLY A 123 -7.06 9.51 -5.49
C GLY A 123 -8.21 8.62 -4.99
N PHE A 124 -8.06 8.01 -3.81
CA PHE A 124 -9.11 7.20 -3.21
C PHE A 124 -10.36 8.03 -2.88
N LEU A 125 -10.22 9.13 -2.13
CA LEU A 125 -11.34 10.00 -1.80
C LEU A 125 -11.96 10.66 -3.04
N GLY A 126 -11.15 11.01 -4.05
CA GLY A 126 -11.64 11.55 -5.32
C GLY A 126 -12.53 10.56 -6.06
N LEU A 127 -12.11 9.29 -6.17
CA LEU A 127 -12.90 8.23 -6.81
C LEU A 127 -14.18 7.91 -6.00
N LEU A 128 -14.10 7.93 -4.67
CA LEU A 128 -15.27 7.75 -3.80
C LEU A 128 -16.26 8.92 -3.86
N ALA A 129 -15.80 10.14 -4.11
CA ALA A 129 -16.71 11.28 -4.29
C ALA A 129 -17.63 11.07 -5.49
N VAL A 130 -17.13 10.44 -6.55
CA VAL A 130 -17.90 10.07 -7.75
C VAL A 130 -18.89 8.93 -7.46
N ALA A 131 -18.60 8.06 -6.48
CA ALA A 131 -19.50 6.97 -6.09
C ALA A 131 -20.80 7.45 -5.42
N GLY A 132 -20.87 8.71 -4.97
CA GLY A 132 -22.12 9.38 -4.59
C GLY A 132 -22.61 9.16 -3.15
N ASP A 133 -21.95 8.35 -2.33
CA ASP A 133 -22.30 8.22 -0.90
C ASP A 133 -21.57 9.29 -0.06
N HIS A 134 -22.24 10.43 0.13
CA HIS A 134 -21.70 11.55 0.90
C HIS A 134 -21.47 11.24 2.38
N HIS A 135 -22.27 10.36 2.99
CA HIS A 135 -22.12 10.00 4.40
C HIS A 135 -20.89 9.12 4.60
N ALA A 136 -20.73 8.09 3.78
CA ALA A 136 -19.54 7.23 3.80
C ALA A 136 -18.28 8.02 3.42
N TRP A 137 -18.38 8.96 2.46
CA TRP A 137 -17.27 9.82 2.07
C TRP A 137 -16.79 10.71 3.21
N ARG A 138 -17.73 11.40 3.90
CA ARG A 138 -17.39 12.23 5.06
C ARG A 138 -16.76 11.40 6.17
N ARG A 139 -17.29 10.21 6.44
CA ARG A 139 -16.73 9.29 7.44
C ARG A 139 -15.31 8.85 7.08
N ALA A 140 -15.04 8.52 5.82
CA ALA A 140 -13.71 8.20 5.34
C ALA A 140 -12.72 9.37 5.52
N ALA A 141 -13.13 10.58 5.15
CA ALA A 141 -12.31 11.78 5.29
C ALA A 141 -12.03 12.11 6.77
N VAL A 142 -13.06 12.04 7.63
CA VAL A 142 -12.91 12.28 9.07
C VAL A 142 -12.00 11.21 9.69
N ALA A 143 -12.19 9.92 9.37
CA ALA A 143 -11.33 8.86 9.87
C ALA A 143 -9.86 9.08 9.48
N ALA A 144 -9.59 9.47 8.23
CA ALA A 144 -8.25 9.79 7.75
C ALA A 144 -7.61 10.94 8.52
N VAL A 145 -8.34 12.05 8.71
CA VAL A 145 -7.85 13.22 9.47
C VAL A 145 -7.65 12.87 10.94
N THR A 146 -8.60 12.19 11.58
CA THR A 146 -8.52 11.81 12.99
C THR A 146 -7.29 10.95 13.24
N LEU A 147 -7.02 9.95 12.39
CA LEU A 147 -5.85 9.09 12.55
C LEU A 147 -4.53 9.81 12.23
N ALA A 148 -4.52 10.69 11.23
CA ALA A 148 -3.36 11.54 10.95
C ALA A 148 -2.99 12.40 12.16
N VAL A 149 -3.97 13.10 12.74
CA VAL A 149 -3.76 13.98 13.91
C VAL A 149 -3.33 13.16 15.12
N LEU A 150 -4.01 12.05 15.41
CA LEU A 150 -3.69 11.20 16.56
C LEU A 150 -2.25 10.68 16.49
N LEU A 151 -1.85 10.14 15.34
CA LEU A 151 -0.50 9.61 15.18
C LEU A 151 0.56 10.72 15.10
N ALA A 152 0.24 11.89 14.54
CA ALA A 152 1.15 13.04 14.57
C ALA A 152 1.39 13.52 16.01
N VAL A 153 0.34 13.61 16.83
CA VAL A 153 0.46 13.96 18.25
C VAL A 153 1.32 12.91 18.98
N LEU A 154 1.06 11.62 18.75
CA LEU A 154 1.89 10.55 19.32
C LEU A 154 3.35 10.64 18.83
N ALA A 155 3.60 10.99 17.57
CA ALA A 155 4.95 11.14 17.04
C ALA A 155 5.73 12.26 17.74
N VAL A 156 5.07 13.40 17.96
CA VAL A 156 5.64 14.53 18.70
C VAL A 156 5.91 14.15 20.16
N LEU A 157 4.96 13.48 20.81
CA LEU A 157 5.08 13.05 22.22
C LEU A 157 6.13 11.96 22.42
N ALA A 158 6.31 11.08 21.44
CA ALA A 158 7.25 9.95 21.48
C ALA A 158 8.71 10.37 21.28
N ARG A 159 9.01 11.67 21.12
CA ARG A 159 10.37 12.25 21.02
C ARG A 159 11.29 11.48 20.04
N GLY A 160 10.75 11.13 18.86
CA GLY A 160 11.51 10.46 17.81
C GLY A 160 11.52 8.92 17.88
N GLN A 161 10.78 8.30 18.80
CA GLN A 161 10.60 6.83 18.79
C GLN A 161 9.56 6.34 17.77
N LEU A 162 8.63 7.21 17.36
CA LEU A 162 7.65 6.93 16.32
C LEU A 162 8.06 7.70 15.05
N GLY A 163 8.25 6.98 13.96
CA GLY A 163 8.63 7.58 12.68
C GLY A 163 7.46 8.34 12.07
N TRP A 164 7.71 9.52 11.52
CA TRP A 164 6.72 10.25 10.71
C TRP A 164 6.17 9.40 9.56
N GLY A 165 6.94 8.41 9.13
CA GLY A 165 6.48 7.37 8.23
C GLY A 165 5.17 6.72 8.68
N ASP A 166 5.10 6.20 9.89
CA ASP A 166 3.94 5.42 10.37
C ASP A 166 2.63 6.23 10.32
N VAL A 167 2.73 7.54 10.57
CA VAL A 167 1.61 8.50 10.45
C VAL A 167 1.07 8.48 9.02
N THR A 168 1.95 8.50 8.03
CA THR A 168 1.57 8.64 6.62
C THR A 168 0.88 7.40 6.08
N VAL A 169 1.27 6.17 6.42
CA VAL A 169 0.56 4.97 5.90
C VAL A 169 -0.81 4.78 6.55
N ALA A 170 -0.98 5.24 7.80
CA ALA A 170 -2.26 5.15 8.48
C ALA A 170 -3.36 6.01 7.83
N VAL A 171 -3.02 7.12 7.16
CA VAL A 171 -4.00 8.03 6.54
C VAL A 171 -4.83 7.35 5.42
N PRO A 172 -4.20 6.80 4.36
CA PRO A 172 -4.94 6.09 3.32
C PRO A 172 -5.63 4.83 3.88
N LEU A 173 -5.05 4.15 4.87
CA LEU A 173 -5.67 3.00 5.55
C LEU A 173 -6.98 3.39 6.24
N ALA A 174 -6.93 4.47 7.03
CA ALA A 174 -8.07 5.03 7.73
C ALA A 174 -9.18 5.48 6.78
N ALA A 175 -8.83 6.06 5.62
CA ALA A 175 -9.80 6.42 4.60
C ALA A 175 -10.55 5.17 4.07
N ALA A 176 -9.81 4.10 3.74
CA ALA A 176 -10.41 2.87 3.22
C ALA A 176 -11.30 2.14 4.24
N LEU A 177 -10.89 2.12 5.51
CA LEU A 177 -11.68 1.53 6.60
C LEU A 177 -12.88 2.41 6.97
N GLY A 178 -12.69 3.73 7.02
CA GLY A 178 -13.73 4.71 7.34
C GLY A 178 -14.83 4.79 6.29
N TRP A 179 -14.53 4.45 5.03
CA TRP A 179 -15.57 4.25 4.01
C TRP A 179 -16.56 3.15 4.44
N ASN A 180 -16.07 2.03 4.96
CA ASN A 180 -16.92 0.92 5.40
C ASN A 180 -17.64 1.22 6.72
N SER A 181 -16.92 1.47 7.81
CA SER A 181 -17.52 1.79 9.11
C SER A 181 -16.48 2.26 10.12
N TRP A 182 -16.93 2.92 11.19
CA TRP A 182 -16.07 3.21 12.35
C TRP A 182 -15.55 1.94 13.03
N ARG A 183 -16.35 0.87 13.07
CA ARG A 183 -15.94 -0.43 13.62
C ARG A 183 -14.74 -1.00 12.84
N ALA A 184 -14.77 -0.89 11.52
CA ALA A 184 -13.66 -1.30 10.66
C ALA A 184 -12.39 -0.48 10.94
N VAL A 185 -12.52 0.82 11.21
CA VAL A 185 -11.37 1.67 11.60
C VAL A 185 -10.75 1.16 12.89
N TYR A 186 -11.54 0.94 13.94
CA TYR A 186 -11.03 0.46 15.23
C TYR A 186 -10.42 -0.95 15.12
N ALA A 187 -11.11 -1.88 14.46
CA ALA A 187 -10.64 -3.25 14.28
C ALA A 187 -9.36 -3.31 13.45
N GLY A 188 -9.30 -2.59 12.33
CA GLY A 188 -8.13 -2.55 11.45
C GLY A 188 -6.93 -1.89 12.11
N MET A 189 -7.14 -0.83 12.89
CA MET A 189 -6.08 -0.21 13.67
C MET A 189 -5.54 -1.16 14.74
N LEU A 190 -6.42 -1.81 15.51
CA LEU A 190 -6.03 -2.73 16.58
C LEU A 190 -5.30 -3.95 16.03
N LEU A 191 -5.82 -4.55 14.96
CA LEU A 191 -5.18 -5.70 14.30
C LEU A 191 -3.86 -5.31 13.64
N GLY A 192 -3.81 -4.16 12.97
CA GLY A 192 -2.62 -3.67 12.28
C GLY A 192 -1.49 -3.34 13.25
N PHE A 193 -1.72 -2.43 14.19
CA PHE A 193 -0.71 -2.05 15.18
C PHE A 193 -0.42 -3.19 16.17
N GLY A 194 -1.43 -3.96 16.55
CA GLY A 194 -1.26 -5.11 17.44
C GLY A 194 -0.41 -6.22 16.82
N SER A 195 -0.66 -6.57 15.56
CA SER A 195 0.14 -7.58 14.87
C SER A 195 1.57 -7.11 14.60
N ALA A 196 1.76 -5.84 14.21
CA ALA A 196 3.08 -5.24 14.06
C ALA A 196 3.87 -5.24 15.39
N ALA A 197 3.22 -4.84 16.49
CA ALA A 197 3.83 -4.86 17.82
C ALA A 197 4.20 -6.28 18.26
N LEU A 198 3.30 -7.26 18.06
CA LEU A 198 3.54 -8.65 18.41
C LEU A 198 4.69 -9.25 17.59
N ALA A 199 4.74 -8.97 16.29
CA ALA A 199 5.83 -9.39 15.42
C ALA A 199 7.16 -8.77 15.86
N ALA A 200 7.19 -7.47 16.17
CA ALA A 200 8.38 -6.78 16.67
C ALA A 200 8.87 -7.36 17.99
N ILE A 201 7.97 -7.65 18.94
CA ILE A 201 8.30 -8.29 20.22
C ILE A 201 8.87 -9.69 20.00
N THR A 202 8.23 -10.49 19.15
CA THR A 202 8.64 -11.87 18.88
C THR A 202 10.02 -11.91 18.22
N LEU A 203 10.25 -11.08 17.21
CA LEU A 203 11.54 -10.98 16.49
C LEU A 203 12.66 -10.49 17.40
N ARG A 204 12.38 -9.57 18.33
CA ARG A 204 13.33 -9.16 19.39
C ARG A 204 13.64 -10.29 20.35
N LYS A 205 12.63 -11.05 20.80
CA LYS A 205 12.82 -12.19 21.72
C LYS A 205 13.66 -13.30 21.12
N ILE A 206 13.52 -13.58 19.82
CA ILE A 206 14.32 -14.61 19.14
C ILE A 206 15.69 -14.10 18.63
N GLY A 207 16.09 -12.87 19.02
CA GLY A 207 17.39 -12.28 18.68
C GLY A 207 17.58 -11.93 17.20
N ARG A 208 16.52 -11.98 16.39
CA ARG A 208 16.56 -11.67 14.95
C ARG A 208 16.35 -10.20 14.63
N LEU A 209 16.07 -9.36 15.64
CA LEU A 209 15.97 -7.92 15.50
C LEU A 209 16.88 -7.22 16.53
N PRO A 210 17.96 -6.55 16.09
CA PRO A 210 18.81 -5.78 17.00
C PRO A 210 18.02 -4.62 17.64
N ARG A 211 18.41 -4.22 18.86
CA ARG A 211 17.78 -3.09 19.57
C ARG A 211 17.88 -1.82 18.70
N GLY A 212 16.74 -1.20 18.43
CA GLY A 212 16.65 0.02 17.60
C GLY A 212 16.38 -0.21 16.10
N ALA A 213 16.35 -1.46 15.62
CA ALA A 213 15.95 -1.73 14.23
C ALA A 213 14.42 -1.59 14.05
N ALA A 214 14.02 -0.84 13.02
CA ALA A 214 12.62 -0.64 12.64
C ALA A 214 12.07 -1.87 11.91
N LEU A 215 10.82 -2.23 12.21
CA LEU A 215 10.08 -3.24 11.44
C LEU A 215 9.30 -2.53 10.34
N PRO A 216 9.25 -3.08 9.10
CA PRO A 216 8.36 -2.58 8.07
C PRO A 216 6.92 -2.78 8.53
N LEU A 217 6.21 -1.68 8.78
CA LEU A 217 4.85 -1.67 9.32
C LEU A 217 3.81 -1.97 8.25
N GLY A 218 4.13 -1.63 6.99
CA GLY A 218 3.18 -1.70 5.87
C GLY A 218 2.56 -3.09 5.63
N PRO A 219 3.32 -4.21 5.61
CA PRO A 219 2.77 -5.55 5.36
C PRO A 219 1.67 -5.94 6.37
N PHE A 220 1.88 -5.59 7.65
CA PHE A 220 0.93 -5.91 8.73
C PHE A 220 -0.34 -5.06 8.62
N LEU A 221 -0.19 -3.77 8.29
CA LEU A 221 -1.32 -2.88 8.09
C LEU A 221 -2.19 -3.28 6.89
N ILE A 222 -1.59 -3.68 5.77
CA ILE A 222 -2.35 -4.19 4.61
C ILE A 222 -3.06 -5.50 4.96
N GLY A 223 -2.38 -6.43 5.64
CA GLY A 223 -2.99 -7.69 6.09
C GLY A 223 -4.20 -7.44 6.99
N ALA A 224 -4.09 -6.48 7.92
CA ALA A 224 -5.19 -6.08 8.78
C ALA A 224 -6.35 -5.43 8.02
N ALA A 225 -6.08 -4.55 7.05
CA ALA A 225 -7.14 -3.97 6.24
C ALA A 225 -7.85 -5.01 5.37
N LEU A 226 -7.12 -5.93 4.75
CA LEU A 226 -7.72 -7.00 3.94
C LEU A 226 -8.60 -7.92 4.79
N THR A 227 -8.13 -8.31 5.99
CA THR A 227 -8.93 -9.16 6.89
C THR A 227 -10.21 -8.47 7.32
N VAL A 228 -10.17 -7.19 7.68
CA VAL A 228 -11.36 -6.43 8.09
C VAL A 228 -12.31 -6.14 6.93
N VAL A 229 -11.81 -5.92 5.72
CA VAL A 229 -12.66 -5.68 4.54
C VAL A 229 -13.31 -6.98 4.04
N LEU A 230 -12.60 -8.12 4.14
CA LEU A 230 -13.12 -9.43 3.74
C LEU A 230 -14.05 -10.05 4.80
N TRP A 231 -13.86 -9.70 6.08
CA TRP A 231 -14.65 -10.17 7.20
C TRP A 231 -15.22 -8.97 8.00
N PRO A 232 -16.25 -8.29 7.45
CA PRO A 232 -16.83 -7.08 8.03
C PRO A 232 -17.56 -7.28 9.36
#